data_AF-A0A522ML18-F1
#
_entry.id   AF-A0A522ML18-F1
#
_cell.length_a   1.000
_cell.length_b   1.000
_cell.length_c   1.000
_cell.angle_alpha   90.00
_cell.angle_beta   90.00
_cell.angle_gamma   90.00
#
_symmetry.space_group_name_H-M   'P 1'
#
loop_
_entity.id
_entity.type
_entity.pdbx_description
1 polymer ?
#
loop_
_entity_poly.entity_id
_entity_poly.type
_entity_poly.pdbx_seq_one_letter_code
_entity_poly.pdbx_strand_id
1 'polypeptide(L)'
;ALPISWPDARVVTVSGKDRAAIFLAGHDPRHTAAWFDADTGRFATSPAYDATGPAQTCGRAVLEAFNEASGGTALAGRLGTVWSRVLAPVATPAGPWAVPAERLADYQIPVHGLLFPHDLAANRKGYFYGVYTSPLVDELTADLAIAFVNDPALGLGRRSSPDLLAVSFSAQDLVSHNYGPESEENLDVLRRLDLLLGRMLDTLDRRVGKGRYVVAFSADHGFSPIPEFQKQSDRASGGGRLVDGARVAVGFVQRVNRLLDQRLGLDPASRPVAGVEGWALYYTRPLAVRAVAGPRGPASRVVGARDVDEALPEALATLFAEELAGVDLASQAATWPAADPMTEFVRNDFDPARSGDATLIPKPGVLMHWDPGRGTGHGSPYEPDTHVPLIFLGGPFAPGRLDADTTPYDLAPTLASLLAVSLPAATGRSLAPAPSEAPAQSRPK
;
A
#
# COMPACT_ATOMS: atom_id res chain seq x y z
N ALA A 1 -10.30 -28.34 19.08
CA ALA A 1 -9.45 -29.25 18.28
C ALA A 1 -8.02 -28.74 18.34
N LEU A 2 -7.01 -29.62 18.25
CA LEU A 2 -5.61 -29.18 18.15
C LEU A 2 -5.41 -28.44 16.81
N PRO A 3 -4.54 -27.41 16.76
CA PRO A 3 -4.24 -26.69 15.53
C PRO A 3 -3.76 -27.63 14.42
N ILE A 4 -4.24 -27.43 13.20
CA ILE A 4 -3.83 -28.18 12.01
C ILE A 4 -2.70 -27.41 11.30
N SER A 5 -1.72 -28.15 10.78
CA SER A 5 -0.71 -27.63 9.86
C SER A 5 -0.87 -28.28 8.48
N TRP A 6 -0.62 -27.52 7.42
CA TRP A 6 -0.72 -27.97 6.02
C TRP A 6 0.66 -27.93 5.34
N PRO A 7 1.58 -28.87 5.62
CA PRO A 7 2.96 -28.81 5.13
C PRO A 7 3.10 -28.91 3.60
N ASP A 8 2.10 -29.49 2.94
CA ASP A 8 2.00 -29.66 1.48
C ASP A 8 1.18 -28.56 0.79
N ALA A 9 0.76 -27.53 1.55
CA ALA A 9 0.12 -26.35 0.99
C ALA A 9 1.08 -25.64 0.03
N ARG A 10 0.56 -25.16 -1.09
CA ARG A 10 1.28 -24.29 -2.01
C ARG A 10 0.79 -22.87 -1.81
N VAL A 11 1.75 -21.96 -1.70
CA VAL A 11 1.50 -20.53 -1.58
C VAL A 11 2.09 -19.84 -2.80
N VAL A 12 1.24 -19.11 -3.51
CA VAL A 12 1.62 -18.30 -4.67
C VAL A 12 1.17 -16.87 -4.43
N THR A 13 2.08 -15.93 -4.62
CA THR A 13 1.80 -14.49 -4.51
C THR A 13 2.20 -13.76 -5.78
N VAL A 14 1.32 -12.87 -6.24
CA VAL A 14 1.53 -12.07 -7.45
C VAL A 14 1.13 -10.63 -7.19
N SER A 15 1.98 -9.68 -7.60
CA SER A 15 1.66 -8.25 -7.48
C SER A 15 2.37 -7.41 -8.54
N GLY A 16 1.91 -6.17 -8.75
CA GLY A 16 2.73 -5.16 -9.42
C GLY A 16 3.92 -4.71 -8.57
N LYS A 17 3.86 -4.87 -7.24
CA LYS A 17 4.87 -4.40 -6.27
C LYS A 17 5.56 -5.56 -5.55
N ASP A 18 6.87 -5.47 -5.43
CA ASP A 18 7.70 -6.41 -4.68
C ASP A 18 7.25 -6.60 -3.23
N ARG A 19 7.10 -5.50 -2.48
CA ARG A 19 6.69 -5.50 -1.07
C ARG A 19 5.36 -6.22 -0.86
N ALA A 20 4.38 -6.00 -1.74
CA ALA A 20 3.08 -6.64 -1.61
C ALA A 20 3.17 -8.15 -1.87
N ALA A 21 3.90 -8.57 -2.90
CA ALA A 21 4.13 -9.99 -3.16
C ALA A 21 4.90 -10.68 -2.02
N ILE A 22 5.94 -10.03 -1.50
CA ILE A 22 6.82 -10.57 -0.45
C ILE A 22 6.09 -10.69 0.90
N PHE A 23 5.39 -9.64 1.35
CA PHE A 23 4.70 -9.68 2.63
C PHE A 23 3.53 -10.67 2.64
N LEU A 24 2.83 -10.84 1.51
CA LEU A 24 1.80 -11.86 1.37
C LEU A 24 2.37 -13.28 1.32
N ALA A 25 3.62 -13.45 0.87
CA ALA A 25 4.26 -14.76 0.82
C ALA A 25 4.76 -15.20 2.19
N GLY A 26 5.23 -14.28 3.03
CA GLY A 26 5.86 -14.62 4.30
C GLY A 26 7.23 -15.26 4.13
N HIS A 27 7.68 -16.05 5.11
CA HIS A 27 9.10 -16.39 5.27
C HIS A 27 9.54 -17.73 4.66
N ASP A 28 8.64 -18.53 4.08
CA ASP A 28 8.99 -19.87 3.61
C ASP A 28 9.60 -19.82 2.19
N PRO A 29 10.86 -20.26 2.00
CA PRO A 29 11.52 -20.23 0.70
C PRO A 29 10.87 -21.16 -0.35
N ARG A 30 9.94 -22.03 0.07
CA ARG A 30 9.15 -22.91 -0.82
C ARG A 30 8.02 -22.19 -1.53
N HIS A 31 7.65 -20.99 -1.10
CA HIS A 31 6.58 -20.22 -1.72
C HIS A 31 7.01 -19.68 -3.10
N THR A 32 6.03 -19.36 -3.95
CA THR A 32 6.30 -18.64 -5.20
C THR A 32 5.84 -17.20 -5.02
N ALA A 33 6.76 -16.24 -5.07
CA ALA A 33 6.44 -14.81 -5.03
C ALA A 33 6.94 -14.14 -6.31
N ALA A 34 6.04 -13.43 -7.00
CA ALA A 34 6.35 -12.75 -8.25
C ALA A 34 5.86 -11.30 -8.25
N TRP A 35 6.67 -10.38 -8.75
CA TRP A 35 6.30 -8.97 -8.89
C TRP A 35 6.73 -8.38 -10.23
N PHE A 36 6.00 -7.39 -10.75
CA PHE A 36 6.36 -6.74 -12.01
C PHE A 36 7.63 -5.89 -11.85
N ASP A 37 8.60 -6.11 -12.73
CA ASP A 37 9.81 -5.32 -12.87
C ASP A 37 9.65 -4.33 -14.03
N ALA A 38 9.53 -3.05 -13.68
CA ALA A 38 9.35 -1.96 -14.64
C ALA A 38 10.59 -1.65 -15.48
N ASP A 39 11.77 -2.17 -15.14
CA ASP A 39 12.98 -1.98 -15.94
C ASP A 39 13.04 -3.00 -17.09
N THR A 40 12.54 -4.21 -16.87
CA THR A 40 12.60 -5.31 -17.85
C THR A 40 11.25 -5.62 -18.51
N GLY A 41 10.15 -5.14 -17.95
CA GLY A 41 8.79 -5.47 -18.38
C GLY A 41 8.38 -6.91 -18.07
N ARG A 42 9.07 -7.59 -17.16
CA ARG A 42 8.86 -9.00 -16.80
C ARG A 42 8.46 -9.11 -15.34
N PHE A 43 7.86 -10.23 -14.95
CA PHE A 43 7.71 -10.54 -13.52
C PHE A 43 9.00 -11.15 -12.99
N ALA A 44 9.53 -10.57 -11.91
CA ALA A 44 10.72 -11.03 -11.21
C ALA A 44 10.37 -11.82 -9.95
N THR A 45 11.36 -12.56 -9.45
CA THR A 45 11.37 -13.17 -8.11
C THR A 45 12.77 -12.97 -7.50
N SER A 46 13.02 -13.49 -6.29
CA SER A 46 14.34 -13.39 -5.65
C SER A 46 14.89 -14.74 -5.21
N PRO A 47 16.22 -14.84 -4.97
CA PRO A 47 16.83 -16.03 -4.38
C PRO A 47 16.28 -16.42 -3.00
N ALA A 48 15.50 -15.57 -2.32
CA ALA A 48 14.81 -15.96 -1.08
C ALA A 48 13.75 -17.05 -1.30
N TYR A 49 13.33 -17.29 -2.56
CA TYR A 49 12.32 -18.28 -2.97
C TYR A 49 12.91 -19.37 -3.87
N ASP A 50 14.18 -19.74 -3.65
CA ASP A 50 14.95 -20.63 -4.52
C ASP A 50 14.82 -22.13 -4.18
N ALA A 51 13.98 -22.49 -3.21
CA ALA A 51 13.84 -23.87 -2.78
C ALA A 51 13.54 -24.80 -3.97
N THR A 52 14.04 -26.03 -3.88
CA THR A 52 13.89 -27.04 -4.91
C THR A 52 12.84 -28.08 -4.51
N GLY A 53 11.99 -28.45 -5.46
CA GLY A 53 10.91 -29.40 -5.23
C GLY A 53 9.90 -29.35 -6.38
N PRO A 54 9.01 -30.35 -6.50
CA PRO A 54 8.07 -30.41 -7.63
C PRO A 54 7.20 -29.16 -7.75
N ALA A 55 6.67 -28.65 -6.63
CA ALA A 55 5.82 -27.46 -6.62
C ALA A 55 6.59 -26.20 -7.05
N GLN A 56 7.82 -26.03 -6.57
CA GLN A 56 8.67 -24.88 -6.86
C GLN A 56 9.14 -24.90 -8.32
N THR A 57 9.48 -26.08 -8.84
CA THR A 57 9.79 -26.27 -10.26
C THR A 57 8.60 -25.92 -11.14
N CYS A 58 7.38 -26.35 -10.78
CA CYS A 58 6.17 -25.95 -11.50
C CYS A 58 5.95 -24.42 -11.42
N GLY A 59 6.07 -23.82 -10.24
CA GLY A 59 5.92 -22.38 -10.04
C GLY A 59 6.89 -21.57 -10.90
N ARG A 60 8.17 -21.93 -10.91
CA ARG A 60 9.18 -21.31 -11.78
C ARG A 60 8.86 -21.49 -13.25
N ALA A 61 8.49 -22.69 -13.67
CA ALA A 61 8.14 -22.96 -15.07
C ALA A 61 6.96 -22.11 -15.56
N VAL A 62 5.92 -21.90 -14.73
CA VAL A 62 4.80 -21.02 -15.07
C VAL A 62 5.26 -19.57 -15.22
N LEU A 63 6.10 -19.07 -14.30
CA LEU A 63 6.63 -17.70 -14.34
C LEU A 63 7.52 -17.48 -15.56
N GLU A 64 8.43 -18.41 -15.84
CA GLU A 64 9.33 -18.38 -17.00
C GLU A 64 8.53 -18.41 -18.31
N ALA A 65 7.60 -19.35 -18.46
CA ALA A 65 6.76 -19.45 -19.64
C ALA A 65 5.90 -18.18 -19.85
N PHE A 66 5.35 -17.60 -18.78
CA PHE A 66 4.62 -16.34 -18.86
C PHE A 66 5.52 -15.20 -19.31
N ASN A 67 6.72 -15.08 -18.75
CA ASN A 67 7.67 -14.03 -19.14
C ASN A 67 8.14 -14.19 -20.58
N GLU A 68 8.37 -15.41 -21.06
CA GLU A 68 8.75 -15.69 -22.45
C GLU A 68 7.63 -15.35 -23.43
N ALA A 69 6.40 -15.77 -23.14
CA ALA A 69 5.27 -15.58 -24.04
C ALA A 69 4.67 -14.16 -23.98
N SER A 70 4.86 -13.47 -22.87
CA SER A 70 3.92 -12.43 -22.45
C SER A 70 4.55 -11.26 -21.67
N GLY A 71 5.87 -11.29 -21.44
CA GLY A 71 6.62 -10.21 -20.78
C GLY A 71 7.62 -9.50 -21.72
N GLY A 72 8.28 -8.48 -21.19
CA GLY A 72 9.32 -7.71 -21.85
C GLY A 72 8.86 -7.08 -23.17
N THR A 73 9.63 -7.28 -24.24
CA THR A 73 9.37 -6.68 -25.55
C THR A 73 8.05 -7.13 -26.20
N ALA A 74 7.45 -8.25 -25.73
CA ALA A 74 6.14 -8.70 -26.21
C ALA A 74 4.98 -7.80 -25.73
N LEU A 75 5.17 -7.02 -24.66
CA LEU A 75 4.09 -6.24 -24.04
C LEU A 75 3.44 -5.24 -25.00
N ALA A 76 4.23 -4.51 -25.80
CA ALA A 76 3.68 -3.51 -26.72
C ALA A 76 2.75 -4.13 -27.78
N GLY A 77 3.07 -5.34 -28.26
CA GLY A 77 2.21 -6.06 -29.21
C GLY A 77 0.96 -6.66 -28.55
N ARG A 78 1.03 -7.00 -27.26
CA ARG A 78 -0.07 -7.61 -26.51
C ARG A 78 -1.06 -6.59 -25.96
N LEU A 79 -0.55 -5.54 -25.32
CA LEU A 79 -1.33 -4.54 -24.59
C LEU A 79 -1.55 -3.26 -25.40
N GLY A 80 -0.79 -3.05 -26.47
CA GLY A 80 -0.70 -1.75 -27.14
C GLY A 80 0.02 -0.71 -26.29
N THR A 81 0.03 0.54 -26.76
CA THR A 81 0.65 1.66 -26.04
C THR A 81 -0.36 2.64 -25.47
N VAL A 82 -1.65 2.46 -25.77
CA VAL A 82 -2.68 3.46 -25.45
C VAL A 82 -3.55 2.97 -24.32
N TRP A 83 -3.60 3.73 -23.24
CA TRP A 83 -4.61 3.60 -22.20
C TRP A 83 -5.82 4.50 -22.51
N SER A 84 -6.92 3.85 -22.89
CA SER A 84 -8.22 4.47 -23.13
C SER A 84 -9.22 4.07 -22.05
N ARG A 85 -10.27 4.90 -21.87
CA ARG A 85 -11.38 4.57 -20.98
C ARG A 85 -12.04 3.25 -21.38
N VAL A 86 -12.33 2.40 -20.41
CA VAL A 86 -13.33 1.34 -20.62
C VAL A 86 -14.70 2.00 -20.77
N LEU A 87 -15.45 1.56 -21.78
CA LEU A 87 -16.83 2.00 -21.93
C LEU A 87 -17.63 1.53 -20.72
N ALA A 88 -18.34 2.46 -20.07
CA ALA A 88 -19.21 2.12 -18.96
C ALA A 88 -20.28 1.11 -19.45
N PRO A 89 -20.65 0.10 -18.63
CA PRO A 89 -21.82 -0.70 -18.94
C PRO A 89 -23.04 0.21 -19.09
N VAL A 90 -23.89 -0.08 -20.08
CA VAL A 90 -25.03 0.78 -20.47
C VAL A 90 -25.99 1.06 -19.29
N ALA A 91 -26.02 0.19 -18.28
CA ALA A 91 -26.78 0.38 -17.05
C ALA A 91 -25.82 0.60 -15.87
N THR A 92 -25.66 1.85 -15.45
CA THR A 92 -25.16 2.16 -14.11
C THR A 92 -26.36 2.15 -13.16
N PRO A 93 -26.37 1.35 -12.07
CA PRO A 93 -27.49 1.34 -11.13
C PRO A 93 -27.78 2.74 -10.57
N ALA A 94 -29.00 3.03 -10.12
CA ALA A 94 -29.27 4.31 -9.47
C ALA A 94 -28.55 4.37 -8.11
N GLY A 95 -27.81 5.45 -7.83
CA GLY A 95 -27.09 5.63 -6.58
C GLY A 95 -26.25 6.92 -6.55
N PRO A 96 -25.76 7.33 -5.38
CA PRO A 96 -24.83 8.45 -5.26
C PRO A 96 -23.44 7.99 -5.76
N TRP A 97 -23.21 8.07 -7.07
CA TRP A 97 -21.90 7.78 -7.64
C TRP A 97 -20.98 8.98 -7.48
N ALA A 98 -19.73 8.71 -7.08
CA ALA A 98 -18.68 9.71 -7.19
C ALA A 98 -18.55 10.14 -8.66
N VAL A 99 -18.75 11.42 -8.91
CA VAL A 99 -18.49 12.03 -10.22
C VAL A 99 -17.05 12.52 -10.21
N PRO A 100 -16.21 12.10 -11.16
CA PRO A 100 -14.85 12.58 -11.22
C PRO A 100 -14.78 14.10 -11.29
N ALA A 101 -13.81 14.64 -10.58
CA ALA A 101 -13.61 16.07 -10.49
C ALA A 101 -13.13 16.64 -11.82
N GLU A 102 -13.74 17.74 -12.24
CA GLU A 102 -13.21 18.55 -13.33
C GLU A 102 -11.94 19.27 -12.89
N ARG A 103 -10.97 19.45 -13.80
CA ARG A 103 -9.79 20.30 -13.62
C ARG A 103 -8.80 19.91 -12.50
N LEU A 104 -8.70 18.64 -12.12
CA LEU A 104 -7.64 18.16 -11.21
C LEU A 104 -6.22 18.46 -11.72
N ALA A 105 -6.07 18.68 -13.03
CA ALA A 105 -4.85 19.17 -13.68
C ALA A 105 -4.22 20.39 -13.00
N ASP A 106 -5.01 21.22 -12.33
CA ASP A 106 -4.54 22.43 -11.67
C ASP A 106 -3.73 22.13 -10.38
N TYR A 107 -3.77 20.89 -9.85
CA TYR A 107 -3.15 20.51 -8.58
C TYR A 107 -2.03 19.48 -8.70
N GLN A 108 -1.78 18.97 -9.90
CA GLN A 108 -0.83 17.88 -10.11
C GLN A 108 -0.17 17.94 -11.49
N ILE A 109 0.94 17.22 -11.62
CA ILE A 109 1.70 17.01 -12.85
C ILE A 109 1.50 15.54 -13.24
N PRO A 110 0.59 15.24 -14.17
CA PRO A 110 0.26 13.87 -14.51
C PRO A 110 1.41 13.16 -15.22
N VAL A 111 1.52 11.87 -14.96
CA VAL A 111 2.63 11.03 -15.46
C VAL A 111 2.43 10.58 -16.91
N HIS A 112 1.18 10.46 -17.36
CA HIS A 112 0.82 10.05 -18.73
C HIS A 112 0.05 11.12 -19.52
N GLY A 113 0.20 12.38 -19.11
CA GLY A 113 -0.51 13.51 -19.73
C GLY A 113 -1.89 13.76 -19.14
N LEU A 114 -2.51 14.84 -19.62
CA LEU A 114 -3.83 15.32 -19.20
C LEU A 114 -4.90 14.80 -20.16
N LEU A 115 -6.01 14.33 -19.59
CA LEU A 115 -7.17 13.80 -20.31
C LEU A 115 -6.86 12.50 -21.07
N PHE A 116 -7.91 11.70 -21.28
CA PHE A 116 -7.82 10.51 -22.11
C PHE A 116 -7.80 10.84 -23.61
N PRO A 117 -7.17 9.98 -24.45
CA PRO A 117 -6.41 8.79 -24.08
C PRO A 117 -4.95 9.08 -23.69
N HIS A 118 -4.31 8.16 -22.97
CA HIS A 118 -2.92 8.26 -22.54
C HIS A 118 -1.99 7.38 -23.40
N ASP A 119 -0.88 7.94 -23.89
CA ASP A 119 0.18 7.17 -24.53
C ASP A 119 1.25 6.75 -23.51
N LEU A 120 1.24 5.47 -23.13
CA LEU A 120 2.14 4.89 -22.16
C LEU A 120 3.60 4.87 -22.65
N ALA A 121 3.82 4.89 -23.98
CA ALA A 121 5.17 4.96 -24.54
C ALA A 121 5.81 6.35 -24.36
N ALA A 122 5.00 7.39 -24.13
CA ALA A 122 5.47 8.75 -23.87
C ALA A 122 5.94 8.97 -22.41
N ASN A 123 5.84 7.95 -21.55
CA ASN A 123 6.32 8.04 -20.18
C ASN A 123 7.84 8.29 -20.14
N ARG A 124 8.27 9.29 -19.36
CA ARG A 124 9.69 9.70 -19.29
C ARG A 124 10.64 8.62 -18.79
N LYS A 125 10.13 7.61 -18.08
CA LYS A 125 10.91 6.45 -17.61
C LYS A 125 10.80 5.24 -18.56
N GLY A 126 10.19 5.42 -19.72
CA GLY A 126 10.02 4.38 -20.73
C GLY A 126 8.68 3.62 -20.61
N TYR A 127 8.39 2.84 -21.65
CA TYR A 127 7.10 2.17 -21.83
C TYR A 127 6.73 1.22 -20.69
N PHE A 128 7.67 0.43 -20.16
CA PHE A 128 7.39 -0.52 -19.08
C PHE A 128 7.03 0.17 -17.76
N TYR A 129 7.71 1.26 -17.42
CA TYR A 129 7.29 2.11 -16.32
C TYR A 129 5.92 2.74 -16.60
N GLY A 130 5.64 3.04 -17.87
CA GLY A 130 4.33 3.51 -18.26
C GLY A 130 3.21 2.49 -18.03
N VAL A 131 3.45 1.23 -18.37
CA VAL A 131 2.56 0.09 -18.05
C VAL A 131 2.41 -0.05 -16.54
N TYR A 132 3.51 -0.02 -15.79
CA TYR A 132 3.53 -0.11 -14.33
C TYR A 132 2.61 0.92 -13.68
N THR A 133 2.64 2.18 -14.12
CA THR A 133 1.79 3.25 -13.56
C THR A 133 0.45 3.42 -14.29
N SER A 134 -0.15 2.33 -14.78
CA SER A 134 -1.44 2.31 -15.48
C SER A 134 -2.26 1.08 -15.06
N PRO A 135 -3.55 0.99 -15.42
CA PRO A 135 -4.34 -0.22 -15.15
C PRO A 135 -3.79 -1.50 -15.77
N LEU A 136 -2.92 -1.39 -16.80
CA LEU A 136 -2.41 -2.55 -17.52
C LEU A 136 -1.48 -3.42 -16.67
N VAL A 137 -0.87 -2.88 -15.59
CA VAL A 137 -0.11 -3.72 -14.64
C VAL A 137 -1.01 -4.71 -13.91
N ASP A 138 -2.27 -4.34 -13.64
CA ASP A 138 -3.24 -5.21 -12.98
C ASP A 138 -3.79 -6.26 -13.96
N GLU A 139 -3.91 -5.93 -15.25
CA GLU A 139 -4.21 -6.92 -16.29
C GLU A 139 -3.11 -7.99 -16.37
N LEU A 140 -1.85 -7.59 -16.35
CA LEU A 140 -0.71 -8.51 -16.31
C LEU A 140 -0.68 -9.36 -15.02
N THR A 141 -0.98 -8.74 -13.88
CA THR A 141 -1.05 -9.41 -12.57
C THR A 141 -2.15 -10.47 -12.54
N ALA A 142 -3.35 -10.15 -13.02
CA ALA A 142 -4.45 -11.10 -13.16
C ALA A 142 -4.09 -12.25 -14.11
N ASP A 143 -3.47 -11.94 -15.26
CA ASP A 143 -3.13 -12.94 -16.27
C ASP A 143 -2.08 -13.94 -15.76
N LEU A 144 -1.08 -13.47 -15.00
CA LEU A 144 -0.10 -14.35 -14.35
C LEU A 144 -0.75 -15.19 -13.23
N ALA A 145 -1.60 -14.60 -12.38
CA ALA A 145 -2.34 -15.34 -11.37
C ALA A 145 -3.22 -16.44 -12.00
N ILE A 146 -3.90 -16.13 -13.11
CA ILE A 146 -4.68 -17.08 -13.89
C ILE A 146 -3.79 -18.18 -14.50
N ALA A 147 -2.58 -17.85 -14.97
CA ALA A 147 -1.63 -18.84 -15.46
C ALA A 147 -1.27 -19.86 -14.36
N PHE A 148 -1.00 -19.40 -13.13
CA PHE A 148 -0.77 -20.29 -11.98
C PHE A 148 -1.97 -21.18 -11.65
N VAL A 149 -3.19 -20.63 -11.67
CA VAL A 149 -4.42 -21.43 -11.42
C VAL A 149 -4.66 -22.45 -12.54
N ASN A 150 -4.34 -22.11 -13.78
CA ASN A 150 -4.54 -22.97 -14.94
C ASN A 150 -3.51 -24.11 -15.04
N ASP A 151 -2.34 -23.97 -14.42
CA ASP A 151 -1.30 -24.98 -14.53
C ASP A 151 -1.71 -26.31 -13.85
N PRO A 152 -1.79 -27.42 -14.61
CA PRO A 152 -2.25 -28.69 -14.07
C PRO A 152 -1.24 -29.32 -13.11
N ALA A 153 0.06 -29.07 -13.28
CA ALA A 153 1.11 -29.65 -12.42
C ALA A 153 1.20 -28.93 -11.06
N LEU A 154 0.97 -27.61 -11.07
CA LEU A 154 0.86 -26.79 -9.87
C LEU A 154 -0.47 -27.06 -9.14
N GLY A 155 -1.55 -27.32 -9.88
CA GLY A 155 -2.77 -27.91 -9.33
C GLY A 155 -3.36 -27.14 -8.14
N LEU A 156 -3.28 -25.80 -8.12
CA LEU A 156 -3.79 -24.98 -7.01
C LEU A 156 -5.28 -25.24 -6.76
N GLY A 157 -5.64 -25.52 -5.51
CA GLY A 157 -7.01 -25.80 -5.09
C GLY A 157 -7.58 -27.15 -5.57
N ARG A 158 -6.78 -27.94 -6.31
CA ARG A 158 -7.19 -29.25 -6.88
C ARG A 158 -6.53 -30.44 -6.18
N ARG A 159 -5.85 -30.21 -5.05
CA ARG A 159 -5.19 -31.25 -4.24
C ARG A 159 -5.94 -31.47 -2.92
N SER A 160 -5.48 -32.42 -2.12
CA SER A 160 -6.04 -32.73 -0.79
C SER A 160 -5.68 -31.68 0.28
N SER A 161 -4.62 -30.92 0.07
CA SER A 161 -4.20 -29.82 0.95
C SER A 161 -4.76 -28.50 0.44
N PRO A 162 -5.19 -27.59 1.34
CA PRO A 162 -5.56 -26.23 0.94
C PRO A 162 -4.32 -25.50 0.42
N ASP A 163 -4.56 -24.59 -0.53
CA ASP A 163 -3.56 -23.72 -1.12
C ASP A 163 -3.93 -22.27 -0.87
N LEU A 164 -2.94 -21.38 -0.94
CA LEU A 164 -3.13 -19.93 -0.85
C LEU A 164 -2.66 -19.28 -2.15
N LEU A 165 -3.56 -18.58 -2.81
CA LEU A 165 -3.24 -17.64 -3.88
C LEU A 165 -3.51 -16.23 -3.36
N ALA A 166 -2.46 -15.42 -3.22
CA ALA A 166 -2.58 -14.03 -2.81
C ALA A 166 -2.24 -13.11 -4.00
N VAL A 167 -3.15 -12.22 -4.36
CA VAL A 167 -2.97 -11.32 -5.50
C VAL A 167 -3.19 -9.89 -5.03
N SER A 168 -2.19 -9.04 -5.27
CA SER A 168 -2.25 -7.61 -4.94
C SER A 168 -2.26 -6.78 -6.21
N PHE A 169 -3.42 -6.20 -6.49
CA PHE A 169 -3.64 -5.25 -7.58
C PHE A 169 -3.07 -3.88 -7.19
N SER A 170 -2.10 -3.41 -7.95
CA SER A 170 -1.26 -2.26 -7.61
C SER A 170 -1.62 -0.98 -8.37
N ALA A 171 -2.42 -1.08 -9.43
CA ALA A 171 -2.66 0.06 -10.32
C ALA A 171 -3.40 1.20 -9.62
N GLN A 172 -4.36 0.90 -8.74
CA GLN A 172 -5.16 1.95 -8.07
C GLN A 172 -4.27 2.88 -7.26
N ASP A 173 -3.30 2.35 -6.52
CA ASP A 173 -2.35 3.17 -5.76
C ASP A 173 -1.46 4.02 -6.67
N LEU A 174 -0.90 3.42 -7.71
CA LEU A 174 -0.01 4.13 -8.63
C LEU A 174 -0.75 5.24 -9.39
N VAL A 175 -1.98 4.97 -9.81
CA VAL A 175 -2.83 5.94 -10.51
C VAL A 175 -3.34 7.01 -9.54
N SER A 176 -3.81 6.66 -8.34
CA SER A 176 -4.29 7.64 -7.35
C SER A 176 -3.18 8.57 -6.88
N HIS A 177 -1.95 8.07 -6.70
CA HIS A 177 -0.80 8.95 -6.46
C HIS A 177 -0.55 9.93 -7.62
N ASN A 178 -0.75 9.51 -8.87
CA ASN A 178 -0.47 10.35 -10.04
C ASN A 178 -1.61 11.32 -10.41
N TYR A 179 -2.87 10.94 -10.10
CA TYR A 179 -4.08 11.59 -10.61
C TYR A 179 -5.08 12.02 -9.52
N GLY A 180 -5.01 11.48 -8.31
CA GLY A 180 -6.02 11.67 -7.27
C GLY A 180 -7.15 10.62 -7.31
N PRO A 181 -7.75 10.27 -6.16
CA PRO A 181 -8.89 9.35 -6.10
C PRO A 181 -10.14 9.92 -6.78
N GLU A 182 -10.23 11.24 -6.95
CA GLU A 182 -11.34 11.94 -7.61
C GLU A 182 -11.22 11.96 -9.15
N SER A 183 -10.21 11.31 -9.71
CA SER A 183 -9.90 11.39 -11.14
C SER A 183 -10.69 10.37 -11.99
N GLU A 184 -10.85 10.70 -13.28
CA GLU A 184 -11.40 9.77 -14.28
C GLU A 184 -10.49 8.55 -14.43
N GLU A 185 -9.19 8.74 -14.27
CA GLU A 185 -8.15 7.73 -14.30
C GLU A 185 -8.33 6.71 -13.18
N ASN A 186 -8.58 7.15 -11.95
CA ASN A 186 -8.87 6.25 -10.82
C ASN A 186 -10.20 5.51 -11.02
N LEU A 187 -11.24 6.19 -11.51
CA LEU A 187 -12.52 5.54 -11.83
C LEU A 187 -12.36 4.46 -12.91
N ASP A 188 -11.54 4.70 -13.94
CA ASP A 188 -11.22 3.71 -14.97
C ASP A 188 -10.50 2.49 -14.38
N VAL A 189 -9.54 2.70 -13.47
CA VAL A 189 -8.86 1.60 -12.76
C VAL A 189 -9.88 0.75 -11.99
N LEU A 190 -10.79 1.37 -11.22
CA LEU A 190 -11.79 0.64 -10.43
C LEU A 190 -12.74 -0.17 -11.33
N ARG A 191 -13.15 0.39 -12.48
CA ARG A 191 -13.96 -0.34 -13.48
C ARG A 191 -13.21 -1.53 -14.07
N ARG A 192 -11.92 -1.38 -14.36
CA ARG A 192 -11.09 -2.49 -14.85
C ARG A 192 -10.88 -3.55 -13.79
N LEU A 193 -10.66 -3.14 -12.54
CA LEU A 193 -10.52 -4.06 -11.41
C LEU A 193 -11.75 -4.96 -11.27
N ASP A 194 -12.96 -4.41 -11.39
CA ASP A 194 -14.21 -5.20 -11.40
C ASP A 194 -14.20 -6.30 -12.48
N LEU A 195 -13.84 -5.94 -13.72
CA LEU A 195 -13.72 -6.90 -14.83
C LEU A 195 -12.65 -7.97 -14.57
N LEU A 196 -11.51 -7.58 -13.99
CA LEU A 196 -10.42 -8.49 -13.66
C LEU A 196 -10.80 -9.46 -12.54
N LEU A 197 -11.48 -8.98 -11.50
CA LEU A 197 -12.02 -9.82 -10.44
C LEU A 197 -13.03 -10.83 -11.01
N GLY A 198 -13.93 -10.38 -11.90
CA GLY A 198 -14.84 -11.27 -12.62
C GLY A 198 -14.11 -12.39 -13.38
N ARG A 199 -13.07 -12.05 -14.16
CA ARG A 199 -12.25 -13.03 -14.90
C ARG A 199 -11.56 -14.04 -13.97
N MET A 200 -11.07 -13.58 -12.82
CA MET A 200 -10.43 -14.45 -11.83
C MET A 200 -11.43 -15.40 -11.18
N LEU A 201 -12.57 -14.90 -10.72
CA LEU A 201 -13.64 -15.71 -10.11
C LEU A 201 -14.16 -16.76 -11.10
N ASP A 202 -14.40 -16.37 -12.34
CA ASP A 202 -14.77 -17.27 -13.44
C ASP A 202 -13.74 -18.38 -13.68
N THR A 203 -12.45 -18.05 -13.54
CA THR A 203 -11.37 -19.03 -13.68
C THR A 203 -11.37 -20.00 -12.50
N LEU A 204 -11.52 -19.51 -11.27
CA LEU A 204 -11.64 -20.35 -10.07
C LEU A 204 -12.87 -21.28 -10.16
N ASP A 205 -14.01 -20.77 -10.62
CA ASP A 205 -15.22 -21.56 -10.83
C ASP A 205 -15.00 -22.71 -11.81
N ARG A 206 -14.33 -22.46 -12.94
CA ARG A 206 -14.03 -23.49 -13.95
C ARG A 206 -12.96 -24.48 -13.52
N ARG A 207 -11.95 -24.02 -12.77
CA ARG A 207 -10.72 -24.78 -12.50
C ARG A 207 -10.66 -25.42 -11.13
N VAL A 208 -11.35 -24.87 -10.14
CA VAL A 208 -11.38 -25.34 -8.75
C VAL A 208 -12.79 -25.79 -8.38
N GLY A 209 -13.81 -25.09 -8.87
CA GLY A 209 -15.22 -25.39 -8.64
C GLY A 209 -15.86 -24.48 -7.60
N LYS A 210 -17.09 -24.03 -7.85
CA LYS A 210 -17.90 -23.26 -6.90
C LYS A 210 -17.99 -24.00 -5.56
N GLY A 211 -17.77 -23.29 -4.46
CA GLY A 211 -17.80 -23.86 -3.11
C GLY A 211 -16.53 -24.61 -2.68
N ARG A 212 -15.50 -24.69 -3.55
CA ARG A 212 -14.20 -25.29 -3.24
C ARG A 212 -13.10 -24.28 -2.92
N TYR A 213 -13.42 -22.99 -2.99
CA TYR A 213 -12.55 -21.89 -2.62
C TYR A 213 -13.30 -20.84 -1.80
N VAL A 214 -12.53 -20.04 -1.07
CA VAL A 214 -12.99 -18.85 -0.35
C VAL A 214 -12.13 -17.69 -0.83
N VAL A 215 -12.74 -16.52 -1.01
CA VAL A 215 -12.07 -15.26 -1.29
C VAL A 215 -12.20 -14.36 -0.09
N ALA A 216 -11.08 -13.74 0.30
CA ALA A 216 -11.06 -12.56 1.14
C ALA A 216 -10.48 -11.41 0.30
N PHE A 217 -11.13 -10.27 0.33
CA PHE A 217 -10.74 -9.09 -0.42
C PHE A 217 -10.71 -7.86 0.49
N SER A 218 -9.61 -7.12 0.43
CA SER A 218 -9.36 -5.90 1.19
C SER A 218 -8.38 -5.01 0.44
N ALA A 219 -8.15 -3.80 0.94
CA ALA A 219 -7.01 -2.97 0.58
C ALA A 219 -5.99 -2.94 1.72
N ASP A 220 -4.73 -2.59 1.39
CA ASP A 220 -3.67 -2.31 2.35
C ASP A 220 -3.84 -0.93 3.02
N HIS A 221 -4.49 0.01 2.33
CA HIS A 221 -4.89 1.32 2.84
C HIS A 221 -5.94 1.96 1.92
N GLY A 222 -6.51 3.08 2.36
CA GLY A 222 -7.33 3.97 1.54
C GLY A 222 -6.51 5.06 0.84
N PHE A 223 -7.14 6.19 0.51
CA PHE A 223 -6.50 7.34 -0.12
C PHE A 223 -7.14 8.65 0.32
N SER A 224 -6.29 9.57 0.76
CA SER A 224 -6.72 10.92 1.12
C SER A 224 -7.12 11.71 -0.12
N PRO A 225 -8.21 12.50 -0.05
CA PRO A 225 -8.59 13.41 -1.12
C PRO A 225 -7.52 14.47 -1.43
N ILE A 226 -7.54 15.04 -2.63
CA ILE A 226 -6.65 16.15 -2.99
C ILE A 226 -7.01 17.38 -2.15
N PRO A 227 -6.09 17.94 -1.32
CA PRO A 227 -6.43 19.03 -0.40
C PRO A 227 -6.91 20.29 -1.10
N GLU A 228 -6.31 20.63 -2.24
CA GLU A 228 -6.69 21.79 -3.03
C GLU A 228 -8.09 21.65 -3.65
N PHE A 229 -8.43 20.44 -4.11
CA PHE A 229 -9.76 20.13 -4.63
C PHE A 229 -10.83 20.19 -3.51
N GLN A 230 -10.53 19.63 -2.34
CA GLN A 230 -11.43 19.72 -1.18
C GLN A 230 -11.71 21.17 -0.78
N LYS A 231 -10.67 22.02 -0.70
CA LYS A 231 -10.84 23.44 -0.36
C LYS A 231 -11.67 24.24 -1.36
N GLN A 232 -11.70 23.82 -2.63
CA GLN A 232 -12.58 24.44 -3.62
C GLN A 232 -14.03 24.05 -3.43
N SER A 233 -14.27 22.79 -3.07
CA SER A 233 -15.61 22.24 -2.85
C SER A 233 -16.21 22.70 -1.52
N ASP A 234 -15.37 22.81 -0.49
CA ASP A 234 -15.70 23.32 0.83
C ASP A 234 -14.56 24.22 1.36
N ARG A 235 -14.81 25.53 1.44
CA ARG A 235 -13.83 26.49 1.94
C ARG A 235 -13.53 26.34 3.44
N ALA A 236 -14.38 25.63 4.19
CA ALA A 236 -14.13 25.29 5.59
C ALA A 236 -13.22 24.06 5.74
N SER A 237 -12.99 23.30 4.65
CA SER A 237 -12.08 22.17 4.66
C SER A 237 -10.66 22.63 5.02
N GLY A 238 -10.08 21.96 6.03
CA GLY A 238 -8.68 22.11 6.39
C GLY A 238 -7.75 21.44 5.38
N GLY A 239 -6.54 21.12 5.83
CA GLY A 239 -5.58 20.35 5.03
C GLY A 239 -4.53 21.18 4.29
N GLY A 240 -3.64 20.49 3.58
CA GLY A 240 -2.49 21.09 2.92
C GLY A 240 -1.42 20.06 2.56
N ARG A 241 -0.21 20.54 2.22
CA ARG A 241 0.91 19.67 1.85
C ARG A 241 2.16 20.05 2.60
N LEU A 242 2.76 19.10 3.31
CA LEU A 242 4.15 19.13 3.70
C LEU A 242 4.96 18.46 2.60
N VAL A 243 5.91 19.19 2.01
CA VAL A 243 6.65 18.72 0.84
C VAL A 243 8.14 18.65 1.12
N ASP A 244 8.75 17.49 0.92
CA ASP A 244 10.20 17.28 1.01
C ASP A 244 10.71 16.51 -0.21
N GLY A 245 11.22 17.23 -1.21
CA GLY A 245 11.83 16.58 -2.37
C GLY A 245 12.33 17.51 -3.46
N ALA A 246 12.82 16.92 -4.55
CA ALA A 246 13.65 17.61 -5.54
C ALA A 246 12.94 18.72 -6.35
N ARG A 247 11.60 18.77 -6.31
CA ARG A 247 10.81 19.78 -7.03
C ARG A 247 10.48 21.02 -6.21
N VAL A 248 10.90 21.10 -4.95
CA VAL A 248 10.78 22.30 -4.13
C VAL A 248 12.16 22.92 -3.86
N ALA A 249 12.25 24.25 -3.97
CA ALA A 249 13.52 24.96 -3.75
C ALA A 249 14.01 24.82 -2.29
N VAL A 250 13.07 24.72 -1.34
CA VAL A 250 13.35 24.46 0.07
C VAL A 250 12.33 23.47 0.61
N GLY A 251 12.78 22.25 0.87
CA GLY A 251 11.95 21.18 1.42
C GLY A 251 11.62 21.36 2.91
N PHE A 252 10.66 20.57 3.39
CA PHE A 252 10.26 20.49 4.79
C PHE A 252 11.46 20.29 5.73
N VAL A 253 12.31 19.27 5.50
CA VAL A 253 13.43 18.95 6.40
C VAL A 253 14.45 20.07 6.42
N GLN A 254 14.67 20.75 5.29
CA GLN A 254 15.58 21.89 5.22
C GLN A 254 15.07 23.09 6.05
N ARG A 255 13.76 23.36 6.05
CA ARG A 255 13.17 24.43 6.87
C ARG A 255 13.29 24.11 8.36
N VAL A 256 12.98 22.87 8.74
CA VAL A 256 13.14 22.38 10.12
C VAL A 256 14.60 22.53 10.58
N ASN A 257 15.56 22.02 9.80
CA ASN A 257 16.98 22.13 10.12
C ASN A 257 17.43 23.59 10.27
N ARG A 258 17.07 24.50 9.36
CA ARG A 258 17.45 25.92 9.48
C ARG A 258 16.95 26.55 10.78
N LEU A 259 15.74 26.24 11.22
CA LEU A 259 15.20 26.77 12.47
C LEU A 259 15.86 26.12 13.70
N LEU A 260 16.14 24.82 13.65
CA LEU A 260 16.90 24.12 14.69
C LEU A 260 18.32 24.67 14.79
N ASP A 261 19.01 24.88 13.67
CA ASP A 261 20.37 25.43 13.61
C ASP A 261 20.42 26.81 14.26
N GLN A 262 19.42 27.64 13.99
CA GLN A 262 19.26 28.89 14.71
C GLN A 262 19.07 28.59 16.20
N ARG A 263 17.97 27.95 16.61
CA ARG A 263 17.59 27.74 18.03
C ARG A 263 18.72 27.13 18.87
N LEU A 264 19.47 26.19 18.33
CA LEU A 264 20.53 25.44 19.00
C LEU A 264 21.93 26.03 18.79
N GLY A 265 22.08 27.05 17.93
CA GLY A 265 23.37 27.66 17.62
C GLY A 265 24.31 26.72 16.87
N LEU A 266 23.80 26.02 15.85
CA LEU A 266 24.56 25.08 15.04
C LEU A 266 25.06 25.73 13.73
N ASP A 267 26.08 25.11 13.13
CA ASP A 267 26.45 25.42 11.75
C ASP A 267 25.32 24.96 10.80
N PRO A 268 24.95 25.72 9.75
CA PRO A 268 23.93 25.30 8.79
C PRO A 268 24.18 23.95 8.08
N ALA A 269 25.44 23.47 8.07
CA ALA A 269 25.81 22.16 7.55
C ALA A 269 25.54 21.01 8.54
N SER A 270 25.13 21.29 9.78
CA SER A 270 24.98 20.32 10.87
C SER A 270 23.89 19.30 10.64
N ARG A 271 22.79 19.70 9.97
CA ARG A 271 21.66 18.84 9.58
C ARG A 271 21.21 17.90 10.71
N PRO A 272 20.76 18.41 11.87
CA PRO A 272 20.36 17.57 13.00
C PRO A 272 19.26 16.55 12.64
N VAL A 273 18.35 16.90 11.73
CA VAL A 273 17.39 15.98 11.10
C VAL A 273 17.97 15.50 9.76
N ALA A 274 18.19 14.18 9.64
CA ALA A 274 18.72 13.53 8.45
C ALA A 274 17.68 13.46 7.32
N GLY A 275 16.43 13.16 7.67
CA GLY A 275 15.35 12.98 6.70
C GLY A 275 13.99 12.76 7.36
N VAL A 276 12.99 12.58 6.50
CA VAL A 276 11.61 12.24 6.85
C VAL A 276 11.16 11.09 5.95
N GLU A 277 10.46 10.11 6.52
CA GLU A 277 9.80 9.02 5.77
C GLU A 277 8.38 8.87 6.33
N GLY A 278 7.36 9.02 5.48
CA GLY A 278 5.98 9.17 5.94
C GLY A 278 5.88 10.30 6.97
N TRP A 279 5.38 10.00 8.17
CA TRP A 279 5.31 10.96 9.27
C TRP A 279 6.47 10.89 10.25
N ALA A 280 7.46 10.02 10.02
CA ALA A 280 8.60 9.82 10.92
C ALA A 280 9.82 10.66 10.51
N LEU A 281 10.38 11.39 11.47
CA LEU A 281 11.65 12.11 11.35
C LEU A 281 12.80 11.28 11.88
N TYR A 282 13.90 11.29 11.15
CA TYR A 282 15.14 10.60 11.53
C TYR A 282 16.22 11.64 11.80
N TYR A 283 16.87 11.54 12.95
CA TYR A 283 18.00 12.38 13.30
C TYR A 283 19.29 11.85 12.66
N THR A 284 20.23 12.75 12.42
CA THR A 284 21.57 12.38 11.95
C THR A 284 22.26 11.52 13.00
N ARG A 285 22.85 10.38 12.62
CA ARG A 285 23.55 9.48 13.54
C ARG A 285 25.04 9.36 13.16
N PRO A 286 25.98 9.60 14.09
CA PRO A 286 25.76 10.07 15.47
C PRO A 286 25.37 11.55 15.52
N LEU A 287 24.41 11.91 16.38
CA LEU A 287 24.05 13.31 16.64
C LEU A 287 24.91 13.85 17.79
N ALA A 288 26.06 14.42 17.45
CA ALA A 288 26.98 15.02 18.41
C ALA A 288 27.67 16.24 17.77
N VAL A 289 26.88 17.28 17.51
CA VAL A 289 27.37 18.48 16.82
C VAL A 289 27.78 19.52 17.85
N ARG A 290 28.89 20.21 17.61
CA ARG A 290 29.31 21.32 18.48
C ARG A 290 28.60 22.59 18.05
N ALA A 291 27.99 23.29 19.02
CA ALA A 291 27.48 24.63 18.78
C ALA A 291 28.59 25.56 18.30
N VAL A 292 28.27 26.44 17.36
CA VAL A 292 29.16 27.49 16.86
C VAL A 292 29.09 28.72 17.77
N ALA A 293 30.19 29.47 17.85
CA ALA A 293 30.22 30.69 18.64
C ALA A 293 29.28 31.72 18.00
N GLY A 294 28.41 32.33 18.80
CA GLY A 294 27.44 33.29 18.28
C GLY A 294 26.60 33.97 19.36
N PRO A 295 25.51 34.67 18.97
CA PRO A 295 24.65 35.42 19.88
C PRO A 295 24.03 34.57 21.01
N ARG A 296 24.02 33.24 20.85
CA ARG A 296 23.47 32.28 21.81
C ARG A 296 24.51 31.68 22.78
N GLY A 297 25.81 32.00 22.61
CA GLY A 297 26.86 31.55 23.52
C GLY A 297 28.17 31.13 22.84
N PRO A 298 29.18 30.72 23.63
CA PRO A 298 30.48 30.28 23.12
C PRO A 298 30.40 28.91 22.42
N ALA A 299 31.28 28.69 21.44
CA ALA A 299 31.45 27.37 20.82
C ALA A 299 31.97 26.36 21.86
N SER A 300 31.16 25.40 22.30
CA SER A 300 31.61 24.27 23.14
C SER A 300 30.50 23.28 23.50
N ARG A 301 29.24 23.71 23.62
CA ARG A 301 28.11 22.81 23.93
C ARG A 301 27.98 21.75 22.85
N VAL A 302 27.98 20.49 23.27
CA VAL A 302 27.61 19.36 22.40
C VAL A 302 26.10 19.30 22.36
N VAL A 303 25.55 19.36 21.15
CA VAL A 303 24.13 19.20 20.86
C VAL A 303 23.91 17.74 20.45
N GLY A 304 23.09 17.04 21.23
CA GLY A 304 22.65 15.67 20.99
C GLY A 304 21.14 15.57 20.77
N ALA A 305 20.64 14.33 20.71
CA ALA A 305 19.23 14.05 20.45
C ALA A 305 18.28 14.75 21.43
N ARG A 306 18.63 14.79 22.72
CA ARG A 306 17.83 15.49 23.74
C ARG A 306 17.67 16.98 23.45
N ASP A 307 18.72 17.65 22.98
CA ASP A 307 18.64 19.07 22.66
C ASP A 307 17.73 19.32 21.45
N VAL A 308 17.73 18.39 20.47
CA VAL A 308 16.81 18.43 19.33
C VAL A 308 15.38 18.15 19.77
N ASP A 309 15.15 17.13 20.61
CA ASP A 309 13.86 16.81 21.22
C ASP A 309 13.24 18.02 21.92
N GLU A 310 14.03 18.78 22.70
CA GLU A 310 13.57 19.96 23.43
C GLU A 310 13.22 21.13 22.49
N ALA A 311 13.88 21.26 21.33
CA ALA A 311 13.69 22.37 20.39
C ALA A 311 12.69 22.08 19.25
N LEU A 312 12.50 20.80 18.90
CA LEU A 312 11.74 20.37 17.72
C LEU A 312 10.25 20.76 17.79
N PRO A 313 9.51 20.54 18.90
CA PRO A 313 8.09 20.88 18.94
C PRO A 313 7.83 22.37 18.66
N GLU A 314 8.60 23.27 19.27
CA GLU A 314 8.44 24.70 19.05
C GLU A 314 8.89 25.10 17.63
N ALA A 315 9.91 24.44 17.08
CA ALA A 315 10.32 24.67 15.70
C ALA A 315 9.21 24.29 14.70
N LEU A 316 8.58 23.12 14.89
CA LEU A 316 7.46 22.67 14.08
C LEU A 316 6.24 23.59 14.23
N ALA A 317 5.89 23.99 15.45
CA ALA A 317 4.80 24.94 15.69
C ALA A 317 5.08 26.32 15.05
N THR A 318 6.33 26.76 15.03
CA THR A 318 6.70 28.04 14.37
C THR A 318 6.54 27.96 12.85
N LEU A 319 6.88 26.83 12.24
CA LEU A 319 6.96 26.69 10.78
C LEU A 319 5.67 26.15 10.15
N PHE A 320 4.93 25.30 10.86
CA PHE A 320 3.88 24.43 10.31
C PHE A 320 2.69 24.30 11.26
N ALA A 321 2.38 25.33 12.06
CA ALA A 321 1.19 25.33 12.93
C ALA A 321 -0.13 25.21 12.16
N GLU A 322 -0.17 25.49 10.86
CA GLU A 322 -1.37 25.28 10.04
C GLU A 322 -1.56 23.80 9.70
N GLU A 323 -0.48 23.08 9.41
CA GLU A 323 -0.48 21.69 8.96
C GLU A 323 -0.36 20.65 10.09
N LEU A 324 0.36 20.96 11.16
CA LEU A 324 0.64 20.01 12.24
C LEU A 324 -0.13 20.36 13.51
N ALA A 325 -0.67 19.33 14.16
CA ALA A 325 -1.24 19.41 15.50
C ALA A 325 -0.18 19.22 16.59
N GLY A 326 0.92 18.51 16.27
CA GLY A 326 1.98 18.24 17.23
C GLY A 326 3.07 17.32 16.69
N VAL A 327 3.86 16.79 17.61
CA VAL A 327 4.92 15.79 17.36
C VAL A 327 5.04 14.88 18.58
N ASP A 328 5.10 13.58 18.34
CA ASP A 328 5.38 12.56 19.35
C ASP A 328 6.86 12.17 19.31
N LEU A 329 7.59 12.39 20.38
CA LEU A 329 9.02 12.09 20.45
C LEU A 329 9.24 10.65 20.88
N ALA A 330 10.07 9.88 20.17
CA ALA A 330 10.36 8.48 20.51
C ALA A 330 10.96 8.33 21.92
N SER A 331 11.75 9.31 22.36
CA SER A 331 12.30 9.39 23.72
C SER A 331 11.23 9.51 24.82
N GLN A 332 9.98 9.82 24.44
CA GLN A 332 8.84 10.04 25.32
C GLN A 332 7.71 9.03 25.09
N ALA A 333 7.98 7.89 24.44
CA ALA A 333 6.96 6.90 24.07
C ALA A 333 6.09 6.39 25.25
N ALA A 334 6.66 6.35 26.45
CA ALA A 334 5.96 5.95 27.67
C ALA A 334 4.86 6.95 28.09
N THR A 335 4.93 8.20 27.63
CA THR A 335 4.03 9.29 28.02
C THR A 335 3.24 9.87 26.86
N TRP A 336 3.25 9.25 25.67
CA TRP A 336 2.46 9.77 24.55
C TRP A 336 0.96 9.83 24.88
N PRO A 337 0.22 10.83 24.36
CA PRO A 337 -1.20 11.01 24.67
C PRO A 337 -2.06 9.80 24.25
N ALA A 338 -2.91 9.28 25.13
CA ALA A 338 -3.77 8.13 24.79
C ALA A 338 -5.00 8.49 23.93
N ALA A 339 -5.35 9.77 23.81
CA ALA A 339 -6.59 10.22 23.17
C ALA A 339 -6.39 10.74 21.73
N ASP A 340 -5.16 10.72 21.20
CA ASP A 340 -4.88 11.18 19.84
C ASP A 340 -4.86 9.99 18.85
N PRO A 341 -5.63 10.03 17.75
CA PRO A 341 -5.69 8.94 16.78
C PRO A 341 -4.36 8.62 16.11
N MET A 342 -3.52 9.63 15.85
CA MET A 342 -2.17 9.39 15.31
C MET A 342 -1.30 8.72 16.35
N THR A 343 -1.38 9.13 17.62
CA THR A 343 -0.62 8.46 18.67
C THR A 343 -1.00 6.98 18.81
N GLU A 344 -2.29 6.62 18.75
CA GLU A 344 -2.70 5.21 18.76
C GLU A 344 -2.18 4.46 17.51
N PHE A 345 -2.30 5.07 16.33
CA PHE A 345 -1.77 4.54 15.09
C PHE A 345 -0.26 4.28 15.18
N VAL A 346 0.50 5.26 15.67
CA VAL A 346 1.96 5.18 15.86
C VAL A 346 2.33 4.14 16.91
N ARG A 347 1.58 3.98 18.00
CA ARG A 347 1.85 2.93 18.99
C ARG A 347 1.83 1.53 18.37
N ASN A 348 0.96 1.30 17.39
CA ASN A 348 0.85 0.02 16.71
C ASN A 348 1.94 -0.18 15.63
N ASP A 349 2.52 0.90 15.12
CA ASP A 349 3.56 0.90 14.07
C ASP A 349 4.98 1.20 14.59
N PHE A 350 5.14 1.41 15.91
CA PHE A 350 6.42 1.81 16.51
C PHE A 350 7.33 0.61 16.82
N ASP A 351 8.49 0.58 16.19
CA ASP A 351 9.60 -0.31 16.47
C ASP A 351 10.81 0.53 16.94
N PRO A 352 11.27 0.40 18.20
CA PRO A 352 12.37 1.21 18.74
C PRO A 352 13.69 1.14 17.95
N ALA A 353 13.91 0.07 17.18
CA ALA A 353 15.12 -0.12 16.38
C ALA A 353 14.97 0.42 14.95
N ARG A 354 13.76 0.66 14.46
CA ARG A 354 13.49 1.00 13.05
C ARG A 354 12.74 2.31 12.85
N SER A 355 11.84 2.68 13.77
CA SER A 355 11.07 3.91 13.69
C SER A 355 11.95 5.15 13.88
N GLY A 356 11.46 6.27 13.37
CA GLY A 356 12.11 7.57 13.52
C GLY A 356 12.20 8.05 14.97
N ASP A 357 13.02 9.06 15.19
CA ASP A 357 13.26 9.67 16.51
C ASP A 357 12.08 10.57 16.93
N ALA A 358 11.25 11.01 15.99
CA ALA A 358 10.02 11.76 16.24
C ALA A 358 8.96 11.48 15.17
N THR A 359 7.68 11.45 15.55
CA THR A 359 6.55 11.29 14.63
C THR A 359 5.70 12.54 14.60
N LEU A 360 5.52 13.09 13.39
CA LEU A 360 4.67 14.26 13.15
C LEU A 360 3.20 13.88 13.29
N ILE A 361 2.42 14.74 13.94
CA ILE A 361 0.97 14.59 14.08
C ILE A 361 0.28 15.55 13.11
N PRO A 362 -0.15 15.09 11.91
CA PRO A 362 -0.82 15.97 10.95
C PRO A 362 -2.22 16.35 11.40
N LYS A 363 -2.69 17.54 11.00
CA LYS A 363 -4.12 17.85 11.04
C LYS A 363 -4.88 17.12 9.92
N PRO A 364 -6.21 16.95 10.03
CA PRO A 364 -7.01 16.34 8.99
C PRO A 364 -6.80 16.99 7.61
N GLY A 365 -6.66 16.17 6.57
CA GLY A 365 -6.48 16.60 5.18
C GLY A 365 -5.06 17.09 4.82
N VAL A 366 -4.08 16.95 5.72
CA VAL A 366 -2.68 17.28 5.43
C VAL A 366 -1.95 16.06 4.88
N LEU A 367 -1.28 16.24 3.75
CA LEU A 367 -0.45 15.23 3.11
C LEU A 367 1.03 15.49 3.39
N MET A 368 1.79 14.45 3.74
CA MET A 368 3.24 14.47 3.56
C MET A 368 3.55 13.90 2.17
N HIS A 369 4.33 14.62 1.37
CA HIS A 369 4.63 14.19 0.01
C HIS A 369 6.05 14.56 -0.45
N TRP A 370 6.69 13.68 -1.23
CA TRP A 370 8.03 13.91 -1.76
C TRP A 370 8.05 14.68 -3.10
N ASP A 371 6.89 14.81 -3.74
CA ASP A 371 6.70 15.49 -5.03
C ASP A 371 5.39 16.30 -5.04
N PRO A 372 5.45 17.64 -5.08
CA PRO A 372 4.25 18.48 -5.08
C PRO A 372 3.42 18.32 -6.37
N GLY A 373 3.98 17.74 -7.42
CA GLY A 373 3.29 17.46 -8.67
C GLY A 373 2.55 16.13 -8.70
N ARG A 374 2.36 15.46 -7.56
CA ARG A 374 1.48 14.28 -7.47
C ARG A 374 0.10 14.67 -6.99
N GLY A 375 -0.90 13.89 -7.36
CA GLY A 375 -2.28 14.11 -6.97
C GLY A 375 -2.43 14.10 -5.46
N THR A 376 -2.19 12.95 -4.85
CA THR A 376 -2.35 12.76 -3.41
C THR A 376 -1.44 11.64 -2.86
N GLY A 377 -1.62 11.29 -1.58
CA GLY A 377 -1.05 10.13 -0.94
C GLY A 377 -1.95 9.54 0.14
N HIS A 378 -1.32 8.80 1.04
CA HIS A 378 -1.93 8.12 2.19
C HIS A 378 -0.91 8.01 3.32
N GLY A 379 -1.25 7.27 4.37
CA GLY A 379 -0.40 7.02 5.54
C GLY A 379 -0.73 7.90 6.73
N SER A 380 -1.85 8.61 6.71
CA SER A 380 -2.41 9.31 7.87
C SER A 380 -3.35 8.38 8.67
N PRO A 381 -3.66 8.71 9.93
CA PRO A 381 -4.56 7.90 10.76
C PRO A 381 -6.04 8.22 10.48
N TYR A 382 -6.32 9.05 9.49
CA TYR A 382 -7.66 9.54 9.22
C TYR A 382 -8.44 8.54 8.37
N GLU A 383 -9.76 8.63 8.46
CA GLU A 383 -10.70 7.69 7.83
C GLU A 383 -10.42 7.44 6.33
N PRO A 384 -10.10 8.46 5.50
CA PRO A 384 -9.83 8.21 4.08
C PRO A 384 -8.68 7.25 3.80
N ASP A 385 -7.70 7.15 4.70
CA ASP A 385 -6.54 6.27 4.56
C ASP A 385 -6.71 4.92 5.29
N THR A 386 -7.63 4.83 6.25
CA THR A 386 -7.75 3.68 7.16
C THR A 386 -9.01 2.85 6.93
N HIS A 387 -10.05 3.42 6.32
CA HIS A 387 -11.29 2.71 6.00
C HIS A 387 -11.16 1.98 4.67
N VAL A 388 -11.01 0.66 4.76
CA VAL A 388 -10.86 -0.24 3.60
C VAL A 388 -11.98 -1.28 3.59
N PRO A 389 -12.35 -1.80 2.40
CA PRO A 389 -13.34 -2.87 2.32
C PRO A 389 -12.80 -4.14 2.99
N LEU A 390 -13.67 -4.92 3.64
CA LEU A 390 -13.38 -6.28 4.06
C LEU A 390 -14.51 -7.20 3.57
N ILE A 391 -14.24 -7.94 2.50
CA ILE A 391 -15.24 -8.76 1.81
C ILE A 391 -14.82 -10.23 1.86
N PHE A 392 -15.76 -11.08 2.28
CA PHE A 392 -15.61 -12.54 2.22
C PHE A 392 -16.63 -13.15 1.26
N LEU A 393 -16.19 -14.06 0.41
CA LEU A 393 -17.02 -14.77 -0.55
C LEU A 393 -16.69 -16.27 -0.50
N GLY A 394 -17.71 -17.13 -0.46
CA GLY A 394 -17.54 -18.59 -0.51
C GLY A 394 -18.54 -19.32 0.37
N GLY A 395 -18.45 -20.65 0.38
CA GLY A 395 -19.43 -21.54 1.02
C GLY A 395 -19.79 -21.21 2.48
N PRO A 396 -18.84 -20.82 3.36
CA PRO A 396 -19.15 -20.48 4.74
C PRO A 396 -19.91 -19.16 4.93
N PHE A 397 -19.94 -18.28 3.93
CA PHE A 397 -20.42 -16.91 4.10
C PHE A 397 -21.79 -16.72 3.42
N ALA A 398 -22.79 -16.35 4.21
CA ALA A 398 -24.09 -15.94 3.68
C ALA A 398 -24.00 -14.48 3.14
N PRO A 399 -24.74 -14.14 2.07
CA PRO A 399 -24.84 -12.76 1.60
C PRO A 399 -25.36 -11.84 2.71
N GLY A 400 -24.68 -10.73 2.96
CA GLY A 400 -25.06 -9.76 3.97
C GLY A 400 -24.03 -8.67 4.15
N ARG A 401 -24.34 -7.71 5.04
CA ARG A 401 -23.42 -6.67 5.49
C ARG A 401 -23.28 -6.78 7.00
N LEU A 402 -22.05 -6.61 7.49
CA LEU A 402 -21.76 -6.52 8.91
C LEU A 402 -21.47 -5.05 9.25
N ASP A 403 -22.28 -4.49 10.15
CA ASP A 403 -22.16 -3.08 10.59
C ASP A 403 -21.39 -2.95 11.91
N ALA A 404 -20.78 -4.05 12.38
CA ALA A 404 -19.98 -4.06 13.59
C ALA A 404 -18.58 -3.49 13.33
N ASP A 405 -17.96 -2.95 14.38
CA ASP A 405 -16.56 -2.51 14.32
C ASP A 405 -15.65 -3.69 13.94
N THR A 406 -14.92 -3.52 12.85
CA THR A 406 -14.00 -4.51 12.29
C THR A 406 -12.70 -3.83 11.88
N THR A 407 -11.62 -4.61 11.85
CA THR A 407 -10.31 -4.15 11.38
C THR A 407 -9.83 -5.05 10.24
N PRO A 408 -9.02 -4.56 9.29
CA PRO A 408 -8.34 -5.41 8.31
C PRO A 408 -7.53 -6.56 8.95
N TYR A 409 -7.11 -6.40 10.21
CA TYR A 409 -6.44 -7.46 10.97
C TYR A 409 -7.31 -8.69 11.21
N ASP A 410 -8.64 -8.59 11.04
CA ASP A 410 -9.59 -9.68 11.16
C ASP A 410 -9.55 -10.65 9.95
N LEU A 411 -8.92 -10.24 8.83
CA LEU A 411 -8.85 -11.04 7.60
C LEU A 411 -8.14 -12.38 7.82
N ALA A 412 -6.92 -12.35 8.33
CA ALA A 412 -6.11 -13.56 8.50
C ALA A 412 -6.68 -14.53 9.56
N PRO A 413 -7.11 -14.09 10.76
CA PRO A 413 -7.80 -14.95 11.73
C PRO A 413 -9.09 -15.57 11.18
N THR A 414 -9.84 -14.84 10.35
CA THR A 414 -11.05 -15.36 9.71
C THR A 414 -10.72 -16.55 8.81
N LEU A 415 -9.76 -16.40 7.89
CA LEU A 415 -9.33 -17.49 7.02
C LEU A 415 -8.69 -18.65 7.79
N ALA A 416 -7.85 -18.35 8.78
CA ALA A 416 -7.19 -19.35 9.61
C ALA A 416 -8.20 -20.23 10.37
N SER A 417 -9.29 -19.64 10.87
CA SER A 417 -10.34 -20.37 11.57
C SER A 417 -11.07 -21.38 10.67
N LEU A 418 -11.27 -21.05 9.38
CA LEU A 418 -11.84 -21.98 8.40
C LEU A 418 -10.94 -23.18 8.11
N LEU A 419 -9.62 -23.00 8.26
CA LEU A 419 -8.60 -24.02 8.02
C LEU A 419 -8.15 -24.73 9.30
N ALA A 420 -8.72 -24.38 10.46
CA ALA A 420 -8.29 -24.79 11.79
C ALA A 420 -6.77 -24.55 12.05
N VAL A 421 -6.23 -23.48 11.47
CA VAL A 421 -4.84 -23.02 11.68
C VAL A 421 -4.82 -22.01 12.82
N SER A 422 -3.79 -22.08 13.67
CA SER A 422 -3.59 -21.13 14.77
C SER A 422 -2.65 -19.99 14.36
N LEU A 423 -3.05 -18.75 14.64
CA LEU A 423 -2.23 -17.55 14.46
C LEU A 423 -2.00 -16.86 15.82
N PRO A 424 -1.11 -17.38 16.69
CA PRO A 424 -0.98 -16.90 18.07
C PRO A 424 -0.50 -15.45 18.20
N ALA A 425 0.12 -14.91 17.14
CA ALA A 425 0.59 -13.52 17.10
C ALA A 425 -0.41 -12.55 16.44
N ALA A 426 -1.55 -13.05 15.93
CA ALA A 426 -2.54 -12.18 15.31
C ALA A 426 -3.28 -11.34 16.36
N THR A 427 -3.52 -10.06 16.05
CA THR A 427 -4.21 -9.10 16.90
C THR A 427 -5.69 -8.96 16.57
N GLY A 428 -6.10 -9.33 15.35
CA GLY A 428 -7.50 -9.37 14.94
C GLY A 428 -8.26 -10.59 15.47
N ARG A 429 -9.56 -10.63 15.18
CA ARG A 429 -10.48 -11.72 15.55
C ARG A 429 -11.07 -12.38 14.32
N SER A 430 -11.47 -13.65 14.47
CA SER A 430 -12.21 -14.31 13.40
C SER A 430 -13.63 -13.76 13.31
N LEU A 431 -14.03 -13.42 12.08
CA LEU A 431 -15.40 -13.06 11.68
C LEU A 431 -16.11 -14.23 11.00
N ALA A 432 -15.49 -15.43 10.99
CA ALA A 432 -16.12 -16.60 10.43
C ALA A 432 -17.39 -16.92 11.22
N PRO A 433 -18.47 -17.34 10.55
CA PRO A 433 -19.66 -17.81 11.27
C PRO A 433 -19.26 -18.93 12.22
N ALA A 434 -19.89 -18.96 13.39
CA ALA A 434 -19.79 -20.10 14.28
C ALA A 434 -20.10 -21.36 13.46
N PRO A 435 -19.35 -22.47 13.64
CA PRO A 435 -19.65 -23.70 12.93
C PRO A 435 -21.10 -24.06 13.23
N SER A 436 -21.99 -23.86 12.25
CA SER A 436 -23.37 -24.30 12.38
C SER A 436 -23.33 -25.81 12.62
N GLU A 437 -24.20 -26.34 13.48
CA GLU A 437 -24.54 -27.76 13.49
C GLU A 437 -25.18 -28.13 12.14
N ALA A 438 -24.39 -28.17 11.07
CA ALA A 438 -24.79 -28.66 9.77
C ALA A 438 -24.51 -30.17 9.74
N PRO A 439 -25.47 -30.97 9.25
CA PRO A 439 -25.46 -32.41 9.41
C PRO A 439 -24.24 -33.02 8.71
N ALA A 440 -23.63 -34.00 9.39
CA ALA A 440 -22.48 -34.74 8.92
C ALA A 440 -22.62 -35.12 7.43
N GLN A 441 -21.96 -34.38 6.55
CA GLN A 441 -21.78 -34.81 5.18
C GLN A 441 -20.85 -36.02 5.23
N SER A 442 -21.43 -37.18 4.91
CA SER A 442 -20.73 -38.45 4.85
C SER A 442 -19.52 -38.32 3.92
N ARG A 443 -18.32 -38.50 4.48
CA ARG A 443 -17.12 -38.74 3.68
C ARG A 443 -17.35 -40.02 2.85
N PRO A 444 -17.16 -40.01 1.51
CA PRO A 444 -17.15 -41.24 0.75
C PRO A 444 -15.98 -42.11 1.22
N LYS A 445 -16.23 -43.43 1.31
CA LYS A 445 -15.23 -44.45 1.60
C LYS A 445 -14.16 -44.55 0.52
#